data_AF-A0A117SU26-F1
#
_entry.id   AF-A0A117SU26-F1
#
_cell.length_a   1.000
_cell.length_b   1.000
_cell.length_c   1.000
_cell.angle_alpha   90.00
_cell.angle_beta   90.00
_cell.angle_gamma   90.00
#
_symmetry.space_group_name_H-M   'P 1'
#
loop_
_entity.id
_entity.type
_entity.pdbx_description
1 polymer ?
#
loop_
_entity_poly.entity_id
_entity_poly.type
_entity_poly.pdbx_seq_one_letter_code
_entity_poly.pdbx_strand_id
1 'polypeptide(L)'
;MLFSVIILIMAFGVFNGLIYDYKLLSSLSHLLNKNIKAKLMGGSLDLSFISSLIHGSKILSVYLDEPEYGSTFTEGEKATVKLSMSVMGKKEIMLNMRVQVNGKLDSYITNKRMKIIIE
;
A
#
# COMPACT_ATOMS: atom_id res chain seq x y z
N MET A 1 42.09 -17.02 -3.14
CA MET A 1 41.35 -16.66 -4.37
C MET A 1 39.93 -17.22 -4.40
N LEU A 2 39.70 -18.51 -4.11
CA LEU A 2 38.35 -19.08 -4.10
C LEU A 2 37.40 -18.39 -3.10
N PHE A 3 37.89 -18.14 -1.88
CA PHE A 3 37.12 -17.46 -0.81
C PHE A 3 36.71 -16.03 -1.19
N SER A 4 37.60 -15.28 -1.84
CA SER A 4 37.30 -13.94 -2.34
C SER A 4 36.26 -13.93 -3.47
N VAL A 5 36.23 -14.97 -4.32
CA VAL A 5 35.19 -15.14 -5.35
C VAL A 5 33.83 -15.47 -4.73
N ILE A 6 33.81 -16.32 -3.70
CA ILE A 6 32.58 -16.66 -2.96
C ILE A 6 31.99 -15.41 -2.29
N ILE A 7 32.82 -14.61 -1.62
CA ILE A 7 32.39 -13.34 -1.00
C ILE A 7 31.82 -12.39 -2.06
N LEU A 8 32.46 -12.29 -3.22
CA LEU A 8 32.00 -11.44 -4.32
C LEU A 8 30.60 -11.85 -4.83
N ILE A 9 30.36 -13.16 -5.00
CA ILE A 9 29.07 -13.70 -5.44
C ILE A 9 27.99 -13.47 -4.38
N MET A 10 28.30 -13.69 -3.09
CA MET A 10 27.36 -13.41 -2.00
C MET A 10 27.01 -11.92 -1.94
N ALA A 11 28.01 -11.04 -2.00
CA ALA A 11 27.80 -9.60 -2.00
C ALA A 11 26.93 -9.15 -3.19
N PHE A 12 27.15 -9.71 -4.37
CA PHE A 12 26.35 -9.43 -5.56
C PHE A 12 24.89 -9.92 -5.42
N GLY A 13 24.69 -11.09 -4.80
CA GLY A 13 23.37 -11.62 -4.49
C GLY A 13 22.58 -10.71 -3.53
N VAL A 14 23.22 -10.29 -2.43
CA VAL A 14 22.63 -9.36 -1.45
C VAL A 14 22.31 -8.01 -2.10
N PHE A 15 23.23 -7.47 -2.91
CA PHE A 15 23.03 -6.18 -3.58
C PHE A 15 21.84 -6.20 -4.55
N ASN A 16 21.68 -7.27 -5.32
CA ASN A 16 20.51 -7.44 -6.20
C ASN A 16 19.20 -7.57 -5.41
N GLY A 17 19.22 -8.27 -4.28
CA GLY A 17 18.08 -8.37 -3.37
C GLY A 17 17.66 -6.98 -2.85
N LEU A 18 18.63 -6.17 -2.40
CA LEU A 18 18.38 -4.82 -1.90
C LEU A 18 17.79 -3.89 -2.98
N ILE A 19 18.31 -3.96 -4.22
CA ILE A 19 17.78 -3.17 -5.33
C ILE A 19 16.32 -3.55 -5.63
N TYR A 20 16.01 -4.84 -5.60
CA TYR A 20 14.65 -5.33 -5.84
C TYR A 20 13.69 -4.80 -4.76
N ASP A 21 14.06 -4.95 -3.49
CA ASP A 21 13.25 -4.50 -2.36
C ASP A 21 13.01 -2.99 -2.39
N TYR A 22 14.06 -2.21 -2.72
CA TYR A 22 13.94 -0.76 -2.90
C TYR A 22 12.97 -0.38 -4.02
N LYS A 23 13.07 -1.01 -5.20
CA LYS A 23 12.17 -0.74 -6.33
C LYS A 23 10.72 -1.04 -5.98
N LEU A 24 10.50 -2.09 -5.21
CA LEU A 24 9.17 -2.56 -4.83
C LEU A 24 8.51 -1.59 -3.82
N LEU A 25 9.26 -1.14 -2.80
CA LEU A 25 8.83 -0.08 -1.89
C LEU A 25 8.59 1.27 -2.59
N SER A 26 9.45 1.62 -3.55
CA SER A 26 9.30 2.84 -4.35
C SER A 26 8.02 2.78 -5.20
N SER A 27 7.75 1.65 -5.83
CA SER A 27 6.53 1.42 -6.64
C SER A 27 5.27 1.52 -5.79
N LEU A 28 5.28 0.93 -4.59
CA LEU A 28 4.20 1.09 -3.60
C LEU A 28 3.98 2.56 -3.26
N SER A 29 5.05 3.29 -2.95
CA SER A 29 4.95 4.71 -2.62
C SER A 29 4.37 5.51 -3.78
N HIS A 30 4.79 5.22 -5.01
CA HIS A 30 4.34 5.93 -6.19
C HIS A 30 2.87 5.63 -6.52
N LEU A 31 2.42 4.37 -6.37
CA LEU A 31 1.03 3.98 -6.58
C LEU A 31 0.10 4.59 -5.53
N LEU A 32 0.50 4.59 -4.25
CA LEU A 32 -0.33 5.12 -3.18
C LEU A 32 -0.30 6.66 -3.11
N ASN A 33 0.76 7.30 -3.61
CA ASN A 33 0.80 8.76 -3.79
C ASN A 33 -0.06 9.24 -4.96
N LYS A 34 -0.47 8.36 -5.90
CA LYS A 34 -1.43 8.75 -6.92
C LYS A 34 -2.79 8.94 -6.24
N ASN A 35 -3.31 10.16 -6.30
CA ASN A 35 -4.64 10.50 -5.81
C ASN A 35 -5.68 9.58 -6.46
N ILE A 36 -6.36 8.75 -5.66
CA ILE A 36 -7.49 7.97 -6.15
C ILE A 36 -8.70 8.89 -6.09
N LYS A 37 -9.16 9.33 -7.27
CA LYS A 37 -10.44 10.02 -7.41
C LYS A 37 -11.52 8.94 -7.38
N ALA A 38 -12.27 8.90 -6.28
CA ALA A 38 -13.35 7.96 -6.14
C ALA A 38 -14.67 8.76 -6.25
N LYS A 39 -15.29 8.74 -7.44
CA LYS A 39 -16.66 9.22 -7.63
C LYS A 39 -17.60 8.22 -6.95
N LEU A 40 -17.80 8.36 -5.65
CA LEU A 40 -18.58 7.43 -4.86
C LEU A 40 -19.87 8.11 -4.42
N MET A 41 -20.90 8.01 -5.26
CA MET A 41 -22.28 8.09 -4.78
C MET A 41 -22.56 6.82 -3.96
N GLY A 42 -22.24 6.83 -2.65
CA GLY A 42 -22.54 5.75 -1.72
C GLY A 42 -21.81 4.41 -1.95
N GLY A 43 -20.67 4.42 -2.64
CA GLY A 43 -19.94 3.19 -2.99
C GLY A 43 -18.89 2.75 -1.96
N SER A 44 -18.42 1.53 -2.13
CA SER A 44 -17.25 0.98 -1.43
C SER A 44 -16.02 1.01 -2.34
N LEU A 45 -14.89 1.50 -1.83
CA LEU A 45 -13.58 1.34 -2.46
C LEU A 45 -12.94 0.05 -1.97
N ASP A 46 -12.78 -0.92 -2.85
CA ASP A 46 -11.96 -2.11 -2.58
C ASP A 46 -10.49 -1.78 -2.83
N LEU A 47 -9.65 -1.92 -1.80
CA LEU A 47 -8.22 -1.68 -1.86
C LEU A 47 -7.42 -2.96 -2.14
N SER A 48 -8.09 -4.09 -2.38
CA SER A 48 -7.46 -5.37 -2.76
C SER A 48 -6.63 -5.27 -4.04
N PHE A 49 -6.83 -4.24 -4.89
CA PHE A 49 -5.97 -4.01 -6.05
C PHE A 49 -4.50 -3.76 -5.68
N ILE A 50 -4.20 -3.35 -4.43
CA ILE A 50 -2.82 -3.14 -3.99
C ILE A 50 -2.07 -4.47 -3.96
N SER A 51 -2.70 -5.54 -3.46
CA SER A 51 -2.09 -6.88 -3.41
C SER A 51 -1.95 -7.51 -4.79
N SER A 52 -2.81 -7.15 -5.76
CA SER A 52 -2.66 -7.60 -7.16
C SER A 52 -1.58 -6.84 -7.93
N LEU A 53 -1.35 -5.56 -7.65
CA LEU A 53 -0.29 -4.77 -8.29
C LEU A 53 1.10 -5.02 -7.70
N ILE A 54 1.16 -5.33 -6.41
CA ILE A 54 2.43 -5.54 -5.69
C ILE A 54 2.40 -6.93 -5.09
N HIS A 55 3.01 -7.86 -5.82
CA HIS A 55 3.10 -9.26 -5.42
C HIS A 55 3.77 -9.39 -4.05
N GLY A 56 3.13 -10.14 -3.13
CA GLY A 56 3.60 -10.29 -1.75
C GLY A 56 3.29 -9.11 -0.84
N SER A 57 2.45 -8.16 -1.26
CA SER A 57 1.94 -7.12 -0.36
C SER A 57 0.64 -7.53 0.33
N LYS A 58 0.55 -7.21 1.62
CA LYS A 58 -0.60 -7.49 2.48
C LYS A 58 -1.01 -6.22 3.22
N ILE A 59 -2.28 -5.87 3.14
CA ILE A 59 -2.82 -4.75 3.90
C ILE A 59 -3.06 -5.23 5.34
N LEU A 60 -2.36 -4.62 6.31
CA LEU A 60 -2.48 -4.97 7.72
C LEU A 60 -3.58 -4.17 8.42
N SER A 61 -3.70 -2.89 8.08
CA SER A 61 -4.74 -2.03 8.63
C SER A 61 -5.02 -0.84 7.72
N VAL A 62 -6.26 -0.34 7.77
CA VAL A 62 -6.70 0.85 7.05
C VAL A 62 -7.62 1.66 7.94
N TYR A 63 -7.39 2.97 8.02
CA TYR A 63 -8.24 3.90 8.75
C TYR A 63 -8.38 5.23 8.00
N LEU A 64 -9.55 5.86 8.17
CA LEU A 64 -9.81 7.21 7.70
C LEU A 64 -9.41 8.20 8.81
N ASP A 65 -8.77 9.30 8.44
CA ASP A 65 -8.50 10.39 9.38
C ASP A 65 -9.80 11.05 9.87
N GLU A 66 -10.84 11.04 9.03
CA GLU A 66 -12.16 11.60 9.34
C GLU A 66 -13.22 10.46 9.33
N PRO A 67 -13.41 9.71 10.45
CA PRO A 67 -14.31 8.55 10.52
C PRO A 67 -15.80 8.92 10.38
N GLU A 68 -16.14 10.21 10.49
CA GLU A 68 -17.50 10.71 10.24
C GLU A 68 -17.96 10.53 8.78
N TYR A 69 -17.02 10.41 7.82
CA TYR A 69 -17.32 10.24 6.40
C TYR A 69 -17.35 8.79 5.92
N GLY A 70 -17.11 7.81 6.80
CA GLY A 70 -17.14 6.41 6.40
C GLY A 70 -16.57 5.45 7.43
N SER A 71 -16.60 4.17 7.07
CA SER A 71 -15.99 3.10 7.84
C SER A 71 -14.98 2.32 6.99
N THR A 72 -13.98 1.76 7.65
CA THR A 72 -13.01 0.87 7.03
C THR A 72 -13.20 -0.53 7.60
N PHE A 73 -13.05 -1.53 6.74
CA PHE A 73 -13.13 -2.93 7.13
C PHE A 73 -11.93 -3.66 6.53
N THR A 74 -11.25 -4.45 7.35
CA THR A 74 -10.12 -5.26 6.94
C THR A 74 -10.38 -6.71 7.31
N GLU A 75 -10.43 -7.58 6.30
CA GLU A 75 -10.63 -9.01 6.48
C GLU A 75 -9.56 -9.77 5.71
N GLY A 76 -8.65 -10.41 6.46
CA GLY A 76 -7.52 -11.12 5.88
C GLY A 76 -6.58 -10.21 5.10
N GLU A 77 -6.57 -10.35 3.78
CA GLU A 77 -5.74 -9.55 2.85
C GLU A 77 -6.55 -8.46 2.13
N LYS A 78 -7.85 -8.37 2.40
CA LYS A 78 -8.76 -7.42 1.76
C LYS A 78 -9.02 -6.24 2.69
N ALA A 79 -9.05 -5.05 2.12
CA ALA A 79 -9.45 -3.85 2.83
C ALA A 79 -10.48 -3.09 2.00
N THR A 80 -11.61 -2.78 2.62
CA THR A 80 -12.73 -2.08 2.01
C THR A 80 -12.99 -0.80 2.76
N VAL A 81 -13.11 0.31 2.03
CA VAL A 81 -13.50 1.62 2.57
C VAL A 81 -14.92 1.89 2.13
N LYS A 82 -15.85 1.95 3.07
CA LYS A 82 -17.25 2.30 2.83
C LYS A 82 -17.47 3.76 3.19
N LEU A 83 -17.79 4.59 2.23
CA LEU A 83 -18.07 6.00 2.47
C LEU A 83 -19.55 6.20 2.80
N SER A 84 -19.84 7.12 3.72
CA SER A 84 -21.21 7.43 4.14
C SER A 84 -21.94 8.22 3.06
N MET A 85 -23.23 7.95 2.82
CA MET A 85 -24.02 8.69 1.82
C MET A 85 -24.34 10.14 2.23
N SER A 86 -24.01 10.53 3.46
CA SER A 86 -24.30 11.85 4.03
C SER A 86 -23.28 12.94 3.67
N VAL A 87 -22.22 12.62 2.93
CA VAL A 87 -21.19 13.61 2.54
C VAL A 87 -21.72 14.49 1.41
N MET A 88 -22.45 15.56 1.74
CA MET A 88 -22.87 16.57 0.77
C MET A 88 -21.70 17.49 0.42
N GLY A 89 -21.10 17.27 -0.75
CA GLY A 89 -20.10 18.17 -1.34
C GLY A 89 -18.74 17.54 -1.53
N LYS A 90 -17.91 18.19 -2.36
CA LYS A 90 -16.57 17.72 -2.66
C LYS A 90 -15.68 17.81 -1.42
N LYS A 91 -15.19 16.67 -0.94
CA LYS A 91 -14.37 16.58 0.28
C LYS A 91 -13.11 15.78 -0.01
N GLU A 92 -11.98 16.28 0.49
CA GLU A 92 -10.71 15.56 0.46
C GLU A 92 -10.50 14.90 1.81
N ILE A 93 -10.43 13.57 1.84
CA ILE A 93 -10.16 12.79 3.05
C ILE A 93 -8.88 11.99 2.87
N MET A 94 -8.18 11.77 3.99
CA MET A 94 -6.95 11.00 4.01
C MET A 94 -7.22 9.59 4.53
N LEU A 95 -6.81 8.61 3.73
CA LEU A 95 -6.81 7.20 4.07
C LEU A 95 -5.40 6.79 4.47
N ASN A 96 -5.24 6.38 5.72
CA ASN A 96 -3.98 5.84 6.21
C ASN A 96 -4.02 4.32 6.10
N MET A 97 -2.99 3.76 5.50
CA MET A 97 -2.86 2.33 5.26
C MET A 97 -1.53 1.84 5.80
N ARG A 98 -1.57 0.74 6.54
CA ARG A 98 -0.40 -0.02 6.94
C ARG A 98 -0.29 -1.22 6.02
N VAL A 99 0.76 -1.26 5.22
CA VAL A 99 0.99 -2.31 4.23
C VAL A 99 2.28 -3.04 4.59
N GLN A 100 2.19 -4.37 4.70
CA GLN A 100 3.35 -5.25 4.71
C GLN A 100 3.70 -5.61 3.29
N VAL A 101 4.99 -5.67 2.99
CA VAL A 101 5.52 -5.98 1.68
C VAL A 101 6.63 -7.00 1.85
N ASN A 102 6.45 -8.18 1.28
CA ASN A 102 7.47 -9.22 1.32
C ASN A 102 8.45 -9.03 0.17
N GLY A 103 9.65 -8.52 0.51
CA GLY A 103 10.78 -8.44 -0.40
C GLY A 103 11.49 -9.79 -0.55
N LYS A 104 12.58 -9.80 -1.31
CA LYS A 104 13.46 -10.97 -1.47
C LYS A 104 14.35 -11.21 -0.25
N LEU A 105 14.73 -10.16 0.47
CA LEU A 105 15.62 -10.28 1.63
C LEU A 105 14.87 -10.22 2.96
N ASP A 106 13.85 -9.37 3.05
CA ASP A 106 13.09 -9.17 4.29
C ASP A 106 11.64 -8.76 4.00
N SER A 107 10.80 -8.78 5.03
CA SER A 107 9.47 -8.19 5.02
C SER A 107 9.51 -6.77 5.58
N TYR A 108 8.91 -5.82 4.86
CA TYR A 108 8.89 -4.42 5.23
C TYR A 108 7.48 -3.99 5.57
N ILE A 109 7.33 -3.26 6.68
CA ILE A 109 6.05 -2.64 7.04
C ILE A 109 6.16 -1.15 6.79
N THR A 110 5.30 -0.63 5.90
CA THR A 110 5.23 0.80 5.62
C THR A 110 3.86 1.35 5.94
N ASN A 111 3.85 2.54 6.53
CA ASN A 111 2.65 3.37 6.64
C ASN A 111 2.59 4.27 5.40
N LYS A 112 1.46 4.27 4.72
CA LYS A 112 1.24 5.08 3.53
C LYS A 112 -0.08 5.80 3.65
N ARG A 113 -0.11 7.02 3.14
CA ARG A 113 -1.30 7.85 3.11
C ARG A 113 -1.77 7.98 1.67
N MET A 114 -3.06 7.86 1.46
CA MET A 114 -3.70 8.03 0.18
C MET A 114 -4.77 9.09 0.32
N LYS A 115 -4.75 10.09 -0.56
CA LYS A 115 -5.82 11.08 -0.64
C LYS A 115 -6.98 10.49 -1.43
N ILE A 116 -8.16 10.51 -0.83
CA ILE A 116 -9.43 10.18 -1.48
C ILE A 116 -10.18 11.49 -1.66
N ILE A 117 -10.56 11.77 -2.90
CA ILE A 117 -11.43 12.90 -3.23
C ILE A 117 -12.82 12.33 -3.48
N ILE A 118 -13.77 12.71 -2.62
CA ILE A 118 -15.20 12.42 -2.75
C ILE A 118 -15.79 13.52 -3.64
N GLU A 119 -16.36 13.15 -4.78
CA GLU A 119 -17.10 14.03 -5.71
C GLU A 119 -18.53 13.51 -5.92
#